data_AF-A0A932DCB7-F1
#
_entry.id   AF-A0A932DCB7-F1
#
_cell.length_a   1.000
_cell.length_b   1.000
_cell.length_c   1.000
_cell.angle_alpha   90.00
_cell.angle_beta   90.00
_cell.angle_gamma   90.00
#
_symmetry.space_group_name_H-M   'P 1'
#
loop_
_entity.id
_entity.type
_entity.pdbx_description
1 polymer ?
#
loop_
_entity_poly.entity_id
_entity_poly.type
_entity_poly.pdbx_seq_one_letter_code
_entity_poly.pdbx_strand_id
1 'polypeptide(L)'
;MTAPPTDRFKVRTDGLAAFYAALAKALTEAGLSGAQLNDVFTKSVSAECVQCGLPITGEEIGQLALADPQAELANPKLKRLRLGYCGGAGCNSYFYTVKLAAHPDLNWVTVIAKVEGQTAPLEHLPSEVSELTLPPTKKRTVLVRVAVGVVIILVLLLIRHLMTGGTIPLIHHEPKYKVDPSSVSGDTVE
;
A
#
# COMPACT_ATOMS: atom_id res chain seq x y z
N MET A 1 23.05 -15.26 8.05
CA MET A 1 22.64 -15.44 6.64
C MET A 1 22.37 -14.06 6.08
N THR A 2 23.39 -13.44 5.49
CA THR A 2 23.32 -12.06 4.98
C THR A 2 22.61 -12.12 3.64
N ALA A 3 21.46 -11.45 3.52
CA ALA A 3 20.74 -11.36 2.25
C ALA A 3 21.65 -10.74 1.18
N PRO A 4 21.64 -11.23 -0.07
CA PRO A 4 22.45 -10.64 -1.12
C PRO A 4 22.04 -9.18 -1.35
N PRO A 5 23.01 -8.29 -1.67
CA PRO A 5 22.71 -6.89 -1.95
C PRO A 5 21.69 -6.83 -3.09
N THR A 6 20.57 -6.17 -2.82
CA THR A 6 19.51 -5.93 -3.79
C THR A 6 19.56 -4.47 -4.11
N ASP A 7 20.08 -4.11 -5.28
CA ASP A 7 20.12 -2.72 -5.69
C ASP A 7 18.70 -2.20 -5.92
N ARG A 8 18.44 -0.98 -5.44
CA ARG A 8 17.13 -0.35 -5.48
C ARG A 8 17.22 1.01 -6.15
N PHE A 9 16.28 1.25 -7.05
CA PHE A 9 16.22 2.49 -7.84
C PHE A 9 14.82 3.05 -7.78
N LYS A 10 14.72 4.37 -7.67
CA LYS A 10 13.43 5.05 -7.78
C LYS A 10 13.25 5.51 -9.23
N VAL A 11 12.18 5.05 -9.86
CA VAL A 11 11.85 5.33 -11.25
C VAL A 11 10.46 5.93 -11.32
N ARG A 12 10.27 6.95 -12.16
CA ARG A 12 8.93 7.48 -12.40
C ARG A 12 8.08 6.50 -13.20
N THR A 13 6.77 6.54 -12.99
CA THR A 13 5.83 5.62 -13.66
C THR A 13 5.88 5.72 -15.18
N ASP A 14 5.97 6.93 -15.73
CA ASP A 14 6.11 7.19 -17.17
C ASP A 14 7.48 6.78 -17.73
N GLY A 15 8.50 6.70 -16.88
CA GLY A 15 9.85 6.26 -17.23
C GLY A 15 10.08 4.75 -17.13
N LEU A 16 9.14 3.96 -16.61
CA LEU A 16 9.32 2.52 -16.40
C LEU A 16 9.59 1.76 -17.72
N ALA A 17 8.87 2.10 -18.78
CA ALA A 17 9.06 1.49 -20.09
C ALA A 17 10.44 1.82 -20.68
N ALA A 18 10.87 3.08 -20.57
CA ALA A 18 12.18 3.52 -21.02
C ALA A 18 13.32 2.87 -20.22
N PHE A 19 13.14 2.76 -18.90
CA PHE A 19 14.08 2.04 -18.03
C PHE A 19 14.21 0.57 -18.44
N TYR A 20 13.10 -0.11 -18.70
CA TYR A 20 13.13 -1.50 -19.19
C TYR A 20 13.88 -1.62 -20.51
N ALA A 21 13.60 -0.75 -21.48
CA ALA A 21 14.26 -0.77 -22.78
C ALA A 21 15.78 -0.53 -22.65
N ALA A 22 16.19 0.42 -21.81
CA ALA A 22 17.60 0.69 -21.54
C ALA A 22 18.28 -0.49 -20.83
N LEU A 23 17.59 -1.11 -19.85
CA LEU A 23 18.10 -2.29 -19.16
C LEU A 23 18.24 -3.49 -20.11
N ALA A 24 17.23 -3.73 -20.95
CA ALA A 24 17.26 -4.80 -21.95
C ALA A 24 18.43 -4.60 -22.93
N LYS A 25 18.64 -3.36 -23.39
CA LYS A 25 19.77 -3.02 -24.25
C LYS A 25 21.11 -3.26 -23.56
N ALA A 26 21.28 -2.78 -22.32
CA ALA A 26 22.51 -2.98 -21.56
C ALA A 26 22.82 -4.47 -21.34
N LEU A 27 21.79 -5.29 -21.10
CA LEU A 27 21.93 -6.75 -20.95
C LEU A 27 22.25 -7.44 -22.28
N THR A 28 21.65 -7.02 -23.40
CA THR A 28 22.03 -7.55 -24.73
C THR A 28 23.48 -7.24 -25.08
N GLU A 29 23.95 -6.03 -24.78
CA GLU A 29 25.35 -5.64 -24.98
C GLU A 29 26.31 -6.38 -24.03
N ALA A 30 25.81 -6.89 -22.90
CA ALA A 30 26.56 -7.76 -22.01
C ALA A 30 26.59 -9.22 -22.49
N GLY A 31 25.99 -9.53 -23.65
CA GLY A 31 26.05 -10.84 -24.30
C GLY A 31 24.89 -11.78 -23.97
N LEU A 32 23.82 -11.30 -23.32
CA LEU A 32 22.67 -12.14 -23.01
C LEU A 32 21.81 -12.39 -24.25
N SER A 33 21.46 -13.66 -24.47
CA SER A 33 20.49 -14.06 -25.49
C SER A 33 19.05 -13.75 -25.07
N GLY A 34 18.11 -13.71 -26.02
CA GLY A 34 16.70 -13.40 -25.75
C GLY A 34 16.04 -14.28 -24.68
N ALA A 35 16.38 -15.58 -24.63
CA ALA A 35 15.88 -16.49 -23.61
C ALA A 35 16.43 -16.17 -22.21
N GLN A 36 17.71 -15.81 -22.12
CA GLN A 36 18.35 -15.41 -20.85
C GLN A 36 17.83 -14.05 -20.36
N LEU A 37 17.55 -13.11 -21.26
CA LEU A 37 16.94 -11.83 -20.91
C LEU A 37 15.59 -12.05 -20.22
N ASN A 38 14.73 -12.89 -20.81
CA ASN A 38 13.43 -13.17 -20.24
C ASN A 38 13.56 -13.78 -18.83
N ASP A 39 14.48 -14.74 -18.65
CA ASP A 39 14.74 -15.35 -17.33
C ASP A 39 15.19 -14.31 -16.29
N VAL A 40 16.09 -13.42 -16.69
CA VAL A 40 16.60 -12.34 -15.83
C VAL A 40 15.49 -11.37 -15.45
N PHE A 41 14.66 -10.94 -16.40
CA PHE A 41 13.55 -10.03 -16.12
C PHE A 41 12.50 -10.67 -15.21
N THR A 42 12.14 -11.93 -15.44
CA THR A 42 11.14 -12.64 -14.62
C THR A 42 11.63 -12.88 -13.19
N LYS A 43 12.90 -13.27 -13.01
CA LYS A 43 13.43 -13.68 -11.70
C LYS A 43 14.09 -12.56 -10.91
N SER A 44 14.69 -11.59 -11.60
CA SER A 44 15.61 -10.64 -10.99
C SER A 44 15.10 -9.21 -10.99
N VAL A 45 14.11 -8.89 -11.82
CA VAL A 45 13.57 -7.53 -11.91
C VAL A 45 12.16 -7.49 -11.34
N SER A 46 11.96 -6.64 -10.32
CA SER A 46 10.63 -6.35 -9.78
C SER A 46 10.52 -4.87 -9.45
N ALA A 47 9.31 -4.33 -9.45
CA ALA A 47 9.05 -2.97 -9.04
C ALA A 47 7.88 -2.90 -8.06
N GLU A 48 7.92 -1.97 -7.12
CA GLU A 48 6.85 -1.75 -6.15
C GLU A 48 6.50 -0.27 -6.07
N CYS A 49 5.20 0.04 -6.02
CA CYS A 49 4.77 1.43 -5.87
C CYS A 49 5.21 1.96 -4.50
N VAL A 50 5.85 3.13 -4.47
CA VAL A 50 6.38 3.70 -3.22
C VAL A 50 5.29 4.04 -2.19
N GLN A 51 4.05 4.23 -2.63
CA GLN A 51 2.93 4.65 -1.76
C GLN A 51 2.01 3.49 -1.36
N CYS A 52 1.52 2.71 -2.33
CA CYS A 52 0.57 1.62 -2.07
C CYS A 52 1.22 0.23 -2.00
N GLY A 53 2.52 0.11 -2.32
CA GLY A 53 3.24 -1.16 -2.31
C GLY A 53 2.78 -2.15 -3.38
N LEU A 54 2.03 -1.70 -4.39
CA LEU A 54 1.57 -2.59 -5.47
C LEU A 54 2.78 -3.16 -6.22
N PRO A 55 2.99 -4.49 -6.24
CA PRO A 55 4.09 -5.09 -6.96
C PRO A 55 3.79 -5.15 -8.47
N ILE A 56 4.84 -5.01 -9.25
CA ILE A 56 4.89 -5.18 -10.70
C ILE A 56 6.08 -6.08 -11.03
N THR A 57 5.86 -7.12 -11.82
CA THR A 57 6.93 -8.04 -12.25
C THR A 57 7.70 -7.48 -13.44
N GLY A 58 8.93 -7.94 -13.67
CA GLY A 58 9.69 -7.57 -14.88
C GLY A 58 8.94 -7.88 -16.17
N GLU A 59 8.16 -8.96 -16.21
CA GLU A 59 7.29 -9.31 -17.35
C GLU A 59 6.20 -8.26 -17.60
N GLU A 60 5.53 -7.78 -16.55
CA GLU A 60 4.51 -6.75 -16.66
C GLU A 60 5.11 -5.41 -17.13
N ILE A 61 6.34 -5.09 -16.69
CA ILE A 61 7.08 -3.91 -17.18
C ILE A 61 7.47 -4.11 -18.65
N GLY A 62 7.89 -5.32 -19.03
CA GLY A 62 8.21 -5.67 -20.41
C GLY A 62 6.99 -5.57 -21.34
N GLN A 63 5.83 -6.04 -20.88
CA GLN A 63 4.56 -5.84 -21.60
C GLN A 63 4.25 -4.36 -21.78
N LEU A 64 4.49 -3.53 -20.76
CA LEU A 64 4.31 -2.08 -20.88
C LEU A 64 5.27 -1.46 -21.91
N ALA A 65 6.53 -1.91 -21.94
CA ALA A 65 7.57 -1.38 -22.81
C ALA A 65 7.44 -1.83 -24.27
N LEU A 66 6.99 -3.07 -24.50
CA LEU A 66 6.88 -3.67 -25.83
C LEU A 66 5.51 -3.47 -26.47
N ALA A 67 4.49 -3.11 -25.69
CA ALA A 67 3.16 -2.92 -26.24
C ALA A 67 3.08 -1.67 -27.11
N ASP A 68 2.47 -1.83 -28.28
CA ASP A 68 2.18 -0.73 -29.21
C ASP A 68 1.43 0.41 -28.48
N PRO A 69 1.86 1.68 -28.65
CA PRO A 69 1.19 2.84 -28.09
C PRO A 69 -0.32 2.88 -28.37
N GLN A 70 -0.76 2.38 -29.52
CA GLN A 70 -2.16 2.37 -29.97
C GLN A 70 -2.90 1.09 -29.58
N ALA A 71 -2.20 0.03 -29.17
CA ALA A 71 -2.85 -1.22 -28.80
C ALA A 71 -3.57 -1.11 -27.46
N GLU A 72 -4.79 -1.62 -27.39
CA GLU A 72 -5.54 -1.64 -26.14
C GLU A 72 -4.99 -2.73 -25.20
N LEU A 73 -4.49 -2.33 -24.04
CA LEU A 73 -4.01 -3.28 -23.02
C LEU A 73 -5.19 -3.93 -22.30
N ALA A 74 -5.28 -5.27 -22.31
CA ALA A 74 -6.34 -5.98 -21.58
C ALA A 74 -6.27 -5.76 -20.06
N ASN A 75 -5.06 -5.60 -19.51
CA ASN A 75 -4.84 -5.45 -18.07
C ASN A 75 -5.08 -3.99 -17.61
N PRO A 76 -6.08 -3.72 -16.74
CA PRO A 76 -6.39 -2.37 -16.26
C PRO A 76 -5.23 -1.75 -15.48
N LYS A 77 -4.40 -2.57 -14.83
CA LYS A 77 -3.18 -2.12 -14.14
C LYS A 77 -2.19 -1.51 -15.13
N LEU A 78 -1.94 -2.19 -16.25
CA LEU A 78 -1.01 -1.73 -17.29
C LEU A 78 -1.57 -0.51 -18.04
N LYS A 79 -2.90 -0.47 -18.29
CA LYS A 79 -3.58 0.72 -18.84
C LYS A 79 -3.28 1.97 -18.02
N ARG A 80 -3.41 1.88 -16.69
CA ARG A 80 -3.11 3.01 -15.78
C ARG A 80 -1.63 3.41 -15.79
N LEU A 81 -0.73 2.42 -15.78
CA LEU A 81 0.71 2.66 -15.84
C LEU A 81 1.12 3.38 -17.12
N ARG A 82 0.51 3.01 -18.26
CA ARG A 82 0.74 3.70 -19.54
C ARG A 82 0.32 5.17 -19.50
N LEU A 83 -0.72 5.50 -18.73
CA LEU A 83 -1.17 6.88 -18.51
C LEU A 83 -0.28 7.65 -17.50
N GLY A 84 0.81 7.05 -17.01
CA GLY A 84 1.72 7.66 -16.03
C GLY A 84 1.22 7.56 -14.58
N TYR A 85 0.15 6.82 -14.31
CA TYR A 85 -0.40 6.64 -12.97
C TYR A 85 -0.06 5.28 -12.37
N CYS A 86 -0.05 5.19 -11.04
CA CYS A 86 0.04 3.91 -10.37
C CYS A 86 -1.02 2.92 -10.88
N GLY A 87 -0.61 1.67 -11.11
CA GLY A 87 -1.48 0.59 -11.58
C GLY A 87 -2.61 0.22 -10.62
N GLY A 88 -2.52 0.65 -9.36
CA GLY A 88 -3.56 0.45 -8.35
C GLY A 88 -4.67 1.48 -8.45
N ALA A 89 -5.93 1.03 -8.36
CA ALA A 89 -7.07 1.93 -8.25
C ALA A 89 -6.97 2.75 -6.96
N GLY A 90 -7.16 4.07 -7.04
CA GLY A 90 -7.12 4.97 -5.89
C GLY A 90 -5.73 5.35 -5.39
N CYS A 91 -4.65 4.99 -6.11
CA CYS A 91 -3.30 5.44 -5.80
C CYS A 91 -2.84 6.50 -6.82
N ASN A 92 -2.32 7.63 -6.30
CA ASN A 92 -1.82 8.77 -7.09
C ASN A 92 -0.29 8.87 -7.07
N SER A 93 0.41 7.77 -6.78
CA SER A 93 1.87 7.74 -6.86
C SER A 93 2.34 7.80 -8.31
N TYR A 94 3.40 8.58 -8.52
CA TYR A 94 4.14 8.70 -9.79
C TYR A 94 5.49 7.98 -9.76
N PHE A 95 5.80 7.25 -8.69
CA PHE A 95 7.08 6.59 -8.52
C PHE A 95 6.93 5.13 -8.12
N TYR A 96 7.85 4.33 -8.63
CA TYR A 96 8.07 2.94 -8.30
C TYR A 96 9.51 2.74 -7.85
N THR A 97 9.71 1.91 -6.84
CA THR A 97 11.03 1.38 -6.48
C THR A 97 11.26 0.11 -7.28
N VAL A 98 12.18 0.15 -8.23
CA VAL A 98 12.68 -1.02 -8.95
C VAL A 98 13.74 -1.69 -8.08
N LYS A 99 13.65 -3.01 -7.96
CA LYS A 99 14.55 -3.88 -7.22
C LYS A 99 15.21 -4.85 -8.19
N LEU A 100 16.52 -4.93 -8.13
CA LEU A 100 17.33 -5.89 -8.89
C LEU A 100 17.86 -6.94 -7.92
N ALA A 101 17.29 -8.14 -7.97
CA ALA A 101 17.78 -9.25 -7.17
C ALA A 101 19.10 -9.77 -7.75
N ALA A 102 19.98 -10.24 -6.88
CA ALA A 102 21.25 -10.83 -7.31
C ALA A 102 21.01 -11.99 -8.29
N HIS A 103 21.79 -12.02 -9.37
CA HIS A 103 21.74 -13.06 -10.38
C HIS A 103 23.17 -13.57 -10.62
N PRO A 104 23.41 -14.90 -10.64
CA PRO A 104 24.76 -15.48 -10.58
C PRO A 104 25.66 -15.02 -11.74
N ASP A 105 25.08 -14.83 -12.92
CA ASP A 105 25.82 -14.50 -14.13
C ASP A 105 25.84 -12.99 -14.46
N LEU A 106 25.33 -12.13 -13.57
CA LEU A 106 25.16 -10.71 -13.84
C LEU A 106 25.76 -9.83 -12.76
N ASN A 107 26.55 -8.85 -13.21
CA ASN A 107 27.01 -7.75 -12.39
C ASN A 107 26.13 -6.51 -12.62
N TRP A 108 25.16 -6.29 -11.72
CA TRP A 108 24.23 -5.17 -11.82
C TRP A 108 24.92 -3.80 -11.81
N VAL A 109 26.07 -3.66 -11.14
CA VAL A 109 26.82 -2.40 -11.10
C VAL A 109 27.24 -1.97 -12.51
N THR A 110 27.79 -2.90 -13.29
CA THR A 110 28.21 -2.63 -14.67
C THR A 110 27.03 -2.38 -15.60
N VAL A 111 25.94 -3.12 -15.42
CA VAL A 111 24.73 -2.97 -16.23
C VAL A 111 24.08 -1.60 -15.97
N ILE A 112 23.96 -1.19 -14.71
CA ILE A 112 23.31 0.06 -14.34
C ILE A 112 24.13 1.28 -14.74
N ALA A 113 25.46 1.23 -14.63
CA ALA A 113 26.33 2.29 -15.13
C ALA A 113 26.08 2.60 -16.63
N LYS A 114 25.73 1.57 -17.42
CA LYS A 114 25.32 1.78 -18.83
C LYS A 114 23.92 2.37 -18.98
N VAL A 115 22.98 1.99 -18.11
CA VAL A 115 21.60 2.51 -18.13
C VAL A 115 21.55 3.99 -17.74
N GLU A 116 22.31 4.40 -16.74
CA GLU A 116 22.43 5.82 -16.32
C GLU A 116 23.00 6.70 -17.43
N GLY A 117 23.91 6.18 -18.26
CA GLY A 117 24.40 6.89 -19.45
C GLY A 117 23.36 7.06 -20.57
N GLN A 118 22.22 6.36 -20.51
CA GLN A 118 21.21 6.32 -21.57
C GLN A 118 19.83 6.88 -21.14
N THR A 119 19.62 7.15 -19.86
CA THR A 119 18.31 7.57 -19.32
C THR A 119 18.43 8.77 -18.38
N ALA A 120 17.30 9.42 -18.08
CA ALA A 120 17.26 10.50 -17.10
C ALA A 120 17.79 10.03 -15.74
N PRO A 121 18.30 10.93 -14.88
CA PRO A 121 18.98 10.55 -13.64
C PRO A 121 18.14 9.60 -12.78
N LEU A 122 18.67 8.40 -12.53
CA LEU A 122 18.09 7.43 -11.62
C LEU A 122 18.46 7.84 -10.20
N GLU A 123 17.46 7.90 -9.31
CA GLU A 123 17.71 8.12 -7.88
C GLU A 123 18.05 6.75 -7.26
N HIS A 124 19.35 6.52 -7.02
CA HIS A 124 19.83 5.31 -6.35
C HIS A 124 19.44 5.35 -4.87
N LEU A 125 18.80 4.27 -4.39
CA LEU A 125 18.44 4.14 -2.98
C LEU A 125 19.47 3.21 -2.32
N PRO A 126 20.30 3.71 -1.40
CA PRO A 126 21.30 2.87 -0.75
C PRO A 126 20.65 1.67 -0.05
N SER A 127 21.25 0.50 -0.24
CA SER A 127 20.76 -0.78 0.30
C SER A 127 20.62 -0.80 1.84
N GLU A 128 21.28 0.12 2.55
CA GLU A 128 21.22 0.25 4.02
C GLU A 128 19.94 0.89 4.56
N VAL A 129 19.05 1.44 3.72
CA VAL A 129 17.72 1.89 4.16
C VAL A 129 16.73 0.72 4.10
N SER A 130 17.05 -0.37 4.80
CA SER A 130 16.12 -1.45 5.11
C SER A 130 16.14 -1.70 6.60
N GLU A 131 15.49 -0.82 7.38
CA GLU A 131 14.77 -1.27 8.58
C GLU A 131 13.74 -0.30 9.17
N LEU A 132 13.45 0.86 8.55
CA LEU A 132 12.09 1.40 8.71
C LEU A 132 11.16 0.62 7.78
N THR A 133 10.77 -0.54 8.28
CA THR A 133 9.62 -1.31 7.82
C THR A 133 8.43 -0.35 7.73
N LEU A 134 8.15 0.22 6.55
CA LEU A 134 6.80 0.64 6.26
C LEU A 134 5.96 -0.64 6.35
N PRO A 135 5.04 -0.75 7.31
CA PRO A 135 4.27 -1.97 7.49
C PRO A 135 3.57 -2.29 6.17
N PRO A 136 3.52 -3.56 5.76
CA PRO A 136 2.85 -3.96 4.53
C PRO A 136 1.42 -3.40 4.56
N THR A 137 1.17 -2.43 3.68
CA THR A 137 -0.05 -1.61 3.62
C THR A 137 -1.28 -2.40 3.18
N LYS A 138 -1.17 -3.73 3.05
CA LYS A 138 -2.32 -4.64 2.99
C LYS A 138 -3.13 -4.67 4.29
N LYS A 139 -2.51 -4.34 5.44
CA LYS A 139 -3.22 -4.26 6.73
C LYS A 139 -4.11 -3.02 6.85
N ARG A 140 -3.84 -1.93 6.12
CA ARG A 140 -4.54 -0.64 6.31
C ARG A 140 -6.02 -0.69 5.89
N THR A 141 -6.36 -1.38 4.81
CA THR A 141 -7.75 -1.52 4.34
C THR A 141 -8.57 -2.48 5.22
N VAL A 142 -7.94 -3.52 5.77
CA VAL A 142 -8.59 -4.43 6.73
C VAL A 142 -8.79 -3.74 8.08
N LEU A 143 -7.78 -3.00 8.57
CA LEU A 143 -7.89 -2.21 9.80
C LEU A 143 -8.97 -1.14 9.72
N VAL A 144 -9.10 -0.46 8.58
CA VAL A 144 -10.17 0.54 8.37
C VAL A 144 -11.55 -0.14 8.38
N ARG A 145 -11.70 -1.31 7.75
CA ARG A 145 -12.99 -2.05 7.78
C ARG A 145 -13.34 -2.54 9.19
N VAL A 146 -12.36 -3.04 9.94
CA VAL A 146 -12.54 -3.46 11.34
C VAL A 146 -12.88 -2.25 12.21
N ALA A 147 -12.20 -1.11 12.04
CA ALA A 147 -12.48 0.12 12.78
C ALA A 147 -13.91 0.62 12.51
N VAL A 148 -14.37 0.60 11.26
CA VAL A 148 -15.76 0.95 10.92
C VAL A 148 -16.74 0.00 11.59
N GLY A 149 -16.46 -1.31 11.60
CA GLY A 149 -17.29 -2.30 12.31
C GLY A 149 -17.37 -2.03 13.83
N VAL A 150 -16.23 -1.72 14.46
CA VAL A 150 -16.17 -1.38 15.90
C VAL A 150 -16.95 -0.10 16.20
N VAL A 151 -16.85 0.93 15.36
CA VAL A 151 -17.61 2.18 15.52
C VAL A 151 -19.12 1.91 15.42
N ILE A 152 -19.57 1.10 14.46
CA ILE A 152 -20.98 0.72 14.33
C ILE A 152 -21.46 -0.03 15.58
N ILE A 153 -20.67 -0.98 16.09
CA ILE A 153 -21.01 -1.72 17.32
C ILE A 153 -21.11 -0.77 18.52
N LEU A 154 -20.17 0.17 18.69
CA LEU A 154 -20.21 1.16 19.77
C LEU A 154 -21.44 2.06 19.69
N VAL A 155 -21.80 2.53 18.48
CA VAL A 155 -23.02 3.32 18.27
C VAL A 155 -24.27 2.51 18.60
N LEU A 156 -24.35 1.25 18.15
CA LEU A 156 -25.48 0.37 18.48
C LEU A 156 -25.56 0.09 19.99
N LEU A 157 -24.43 -0.08 20.68
CA LEU A 157 -24.37 -0.25 22.13
C LEU A 157 -24.78 1.02 22.88
N LEU A 158 -24.39 2.20 22.40
CA LEU A 158 -24.84 3.50 22.95
C LEU A 158 -26.35 3.68 22.79
N ILE A 159 -26.88 3.42 21.59
CA ILE A 159 -28.32 3.48 21.33
C ILE A 159 -29.06 2.49 22.23
N ARG A 160 -28.56 1.26 22.34
CA ARG A 160 -29.12 0.26 23.26
C ARG A 160 -29.07 0.76 24.70
N HIS A 161 -27.95 1.29 25.18
CA HIS A 161 -27.83 1.81 26.54
C HIS A 161 -28.81 2.96 26.82
N LEU A 162 -29.05 3.84 25.85
CA LEU A 162 -30.05 4.90 25.96
C LEU A 162 -31.47 4.33 25.98
N MET A 163 -31.78 3.36 25.11
CA MET A 163 -33.11 2.75 25.01
C MET A 163 -33.46 1.81 26.16
N THR A 164 -32.48 1.13 26.77
CA THR A 164 -32.72 0.17 27.87
C THR A 164 -32.75 0.81 29.26
N GLY A 165 -32.75 2.15 29.35
CA GLY A 165 -32.98 2.87 30.60
C GLY A 165 -31.71 3.44 31.23
N GLY A 166 -30.97 4.26 30.49
CA GLY A 166 -29.95 5.14 31.07
C GLY A 166 -30.61 6.16 32.00
N THR A 167 -30.73 5.81 33.28
CA THR A 167 -30.91 6.77 34.37
C THR A 167 -29.78 7.78 34.30
N ILE A 168 -30.10 9.04 33.97
CA ILE A 168 -29.17 10.15 34.04
C ILE A 168 -28.74 10.29 35.51
N PRO A 169 -27.46 10.04 35.89
CA PRO A 169 -27.04 10.08 37.29
C PRO A 169 -26.99 11.51 37.88
N LEU A 170 -27.33 12.54 37.09
CA LEU A 170 -27.24 13.95 37.49
C LEU A 170 -28.59 14.64 37.76
N ILE A 171 -29.72 13.97 37.57
CA ILE A 171 -31.03 14.55 37.88
C ILE A 171 -31.63 13.79 39.05
N HIS A 172 -31.26 14.21 40.26
CA HIS A 172 -32.07 13.92 41.43
C HIS A 172 -33.41 14.65 41.26
N HIS A 173 -34.47 13.91 40.93
CA HIS A 173 -35.81 14.43 41.12
C HIS A 173 -36.08 14.47 42.63
N GLU A 174 -36.01 15.66 43.22
CA GLU A 174 -36.52 15.88 44.58
C GLU A 174 -38.02 15.52 44.59
N PRO A 175 -38.46 14.61 45.49
CA PRO A 175 -39.88 14.29 45.61
C PRO A 175 -40.64 15.50 46.10
N LYS A 176 -41.61 15.95 45.28
CA LYS A 176 -42.47 17.13 45.52
C LYS A 176 -43.57 16.89 46.56
N TYR A 177 -43.36 15.96 47.48
CA TYR A 177 -44.32 15.60 48.53
C TYR A 177 -43.63 15.71 49.90
N LYS A 178 -43.87 16.82 50.59
CA LYS A 178 -43.72 16.86 52.04
C LYS A 178 -44.99 16.25 52.62
N VAL A 179 -44.89 15.03 53.12
CA VAL A 179 -45.93 14.45 53.98
C VAL A 179 -45.91 15.27 55.27
N ASP A 180 -47.01 15.96 55.55
CA ASP A 180 -47.18 16.68 56.80
C ASP A 180 -47.34 15.63 57.94
N PRO A 181 -46.43 15.60 58.93
CA PRO A 181 -46.47 14.61 60.01
C PRO A 181 -47.72 14.73 60.90
N SER A 182 -48.52 15.79 60.77
CA SER A 182 -49.82 15.92 61.45
C SER A 182 -50.94 15.05 60.85
N SER A 183 -50.71 14.44 59.68
CA SER A 183 -51.71 13.58 59.01
C SER A 183 -51.79 12.15 59.54
N VAL A 184 -50.83 11.73 60.38
CA VAL A 184 -50.89 10.44 61.08
C VAL A 184 -51.47 10.68 62.47
N SER A 185 -52.79 10.84 62.54
CA SER A 185 -53.52 10.67 63.79
C SER A 185 -53.56 9.18 64.09
N GLY A 186 -52.86 8.77 65.16
CA GLY A 186 -52.93 7.42 65.67
C GLY A 186 -54.32 7.14 66.24
N ASP A 187 -55.10 6.33 65.53
CA ASP A 187 -56.20 5.57 66.13
C ASP A 187 -55.58 4.57 67.10
N THR A 188 -55.42 5.01 68.35
CA THR A 188 -55.27 4.11 69.48
C THR A 188 -56.69 3.64 69.82
N VAL A 189 -57.04 2.47 69.30
CA VAL A 189 -58.24 1.72 69.68
C VAL A 189 -58.05 1.27 71.13
N GLU A 190 -58.94 1.74 72.01
CA GLU A 190 -59.19 1.17 73.34
C GLU A 190 -60.45 0.29 73.26
#